data_AF-C3Z3K3-F1
#
_entry.id   AF-C3Z3K3-F1
#
_cell.length_a   1.000
_cell.length_b   1.000
_cell.length_c   1.000
_cell.angle_alpha   90.00
_cell.angle_beta   90.00
_cell.angle_gamma   90.00
#
_symmetry.space_group_name_H-M   'P 1'
#
loop_
_entity.id
_entity.type
_entity.pdbx_description
1 polymer ?
#
loop_
_entity_poly.entity_id
_entity_poly.type
_entity_poly.pdbx_seq_one_letter_code
_entity_poly.pdbx_strand_id
1 'polypeptide(L)'
;MVVVPGVESCHSRNGCCAWCSRSCYSRDGRCAWCRSGCPSRDGRCAWCSRSCHSRDGCCAWCSGSCHSRDGRCARCSRSCYSRDGRCAWCRSGLSLLGWPLCLV
;
A
#
# COMPACT_ATOMS: atom_id res chain seq x y z
N MET A 1 -1.51 -11.21 -18.30
CA MET A 1 -1.09 -10.82 -16.92
C MET A 1 -0.15 -11.89 -16.41
N VAL A 2 1.10 -11.55 -16.10
CA VAL A 2 2.00 -12.48 -15.41
C VAL A 2 1.68 -12.39 -13.93
N VAL A 3 1.17 -13.47 -13.34
CA VAL A 3 0.99 -13.58 -11.88
C VAL A 3 2.21 -14.31 -11.34
N VAL A 4 3.02 -13.62 -10.53
CA VAL A 4 4.17 -14.26 -9.87
C VAL A 4 3.70 -14.82 -8.52
N PRO A 5 3.69 -16.15 -8.32
CA PRO A 5 3.38 -16.75 -7.03
C PRO A 5 4.64 -16.81 -6.15
N GLY A 6 4.52 -16.29 -4.92
CA GLY A 6 5.42 -16.60 -3.82
C GLY A 6 6.92 -16.39 -4.05
N VAL A 7 7.32 -15.14 -4.24
CA VAL A 7 8.75 -14.78 -4.28
C VAL A 7 9.12 -13.89 -3.10
N GLU A 8 10.41 -13.82 -2.77
CA GLU A 8 10.87 -12.92 -1.72
C GLU A 8 10.61 -11.46 -2.10
N SER A 9 11.04 -11.08 -3.31
CA SER A 9 10.81 -9.75 -3.85
C SER A 9 10.20 -9.83 -5.24
N CYS A 10 9.05 -9.18 -5.42
CA CYS A 10 8.40 -9.08 -6.71
C CYS A 10 8.69 -7.72 -7.33
N HIS A 11 9.23 -7.70 -8.55
CA HIS A 11 9.38 -6.48 -9.35
C HIS A 11 8.64 -6.64 -10.66
N SER A 12 7.53 -5.93 -10.82
CA SER A 12 6.74 -5.99 -12.06
C SER A 12 6.28 -4.63 -12.51
N ARG A 13 6.59 -4.26 -13.77
CA ARG A 13 6.09 -3.01 -14.35
C ARG A 13 4.58 -3.05 -14.56
N ASN A 14 4.08 -4.08 -15.26
CA ASN A 14 2.66 -4.19 -15.65
C ASN A 14 2.01 -5.53 -15.23
N GLY A 15 2.65 -6.31 -14.36
CA GLY A 15 2.18 -7.63 -13.95
C GLY A 15 1.46 -7.65 -12.61
N CYS A 16 1.02 -8.83 -12.22
CA CYS A 16 0.40 -9.08 -10.93
C CYS A 16 1.31 -9.94 -10.06
N CYS A 17 1.32 -9.66 -8.77
CA CYS A 17 2.08 -10.40 -7.79
C CYS A 17 1.08 -10.94 -6.78
N ALA A 18 0.91 -12.26 -6.73
CA ALA A 18 -0.05 -12.85 -5.81
C ALA A 18 0.45 -12.74 -4.36
N TRP A 19 1.74 -13.03 -4.15
CA TRP A 19 2.30 -13.13 -2.80
C TRP A 19 3.79 -12.82 -2.82
N CYS A 20 4.23 -11.89 -1.96
CA CYS A 20 5.66 -11.60 -1.77
C CYS A 20 5.99 -11.52 -0.27
N SER A 21 7.05 -12.20 0.17
CA SER A 21 7.41 -12.25 1.60
C SER A 21 8.18 -11.01 2.06
N ARG A 22 8.97 -10.37 1.18
CA ARG A 22 9.85 -9.25 1.53
C ARG A 22 9.36 -7.95 0.92
N SER A 23 9.34 -7.84 -0.39
CA SER A 23 8.96 -6.58 -1.05
C SER A 23 8.15 -6.81 -2.32
N CYS A 24 7.17 -5.97 -2.59
CA CYS A 24 6.51 -5.92 -3.90
C CYS A 24 6.63 -4.53 -4.49
N TYR A 25 7.48 -4.39 -5.50
CA TYR A 25 7.55 -3.18 -6.31
C TYR A 25 6.72 -3.34 -7.57
N SER A 26 5.71 -2.49 -7.72
CA SER A 26 4.97 -2.42 -8.97
C SER A 26 4.74 -1.00 -9.43
N ARG A 27 4.97 -0.76 -10.72
CA ARG A 27 4.74 0.57 -11.32
C ARG A 27 3.25 0.75 -11.61
N ASP A 28 2.68 -0.13 -12.44
CA ASP A 28 1.30 -0.07 -12.91
C ASP A 28 0.52 -1.38 -12.63
N GLY A 29 1.14 -2.29 -11.86
CA GLY A 29 0.62 -3.63 -11.59
C GLY A 29 -0.14 -3.75 -10.27
N ARG A 30 -0.46 -5.00 -9.91
CA ARG A 30 -1.25 -5.31 -8.72
C ARG A 30 -0.53 -6.29 -7.81
N CYS A 31 -0.42 -5.97 -6.52
CA CYS A 31 0.02 -6.89 -5.48
C CYS A 31 -1.20 -7.34 -4.67
N ALA A 32 -1.46 -8.64 -4.57
CA ALA A 32 -2.50 -9.13 -3.67
C ALA A 32 -1.99 -9.15 -2.21
N TRP A 33 -0.77 -9.61 -1.98
CA TRP A 33 -0.22 -9.66 -0.62
C TRP A 33 1.29 -9.41 -0.52
N CYS A 34 1.67 -8.60 0.48
CA CYS A 34 3.06 -8.42 0.87
C CYS A 34 3.26 -8.39 2.38
N ARG A 35 4.25 -9.13 2.90
CA ARG A 35 4.51 -9.16 4.35
C ARG A 35 5.22 -7.89 4.85
N SER A 36 6.35 -7.50 4.26
CA SER A 36 7.08 -6.31 4.74
C SER A 36 6.76 -5.02 4.00
N GLY A 37 6.98 -4.93 2.69
CA GLY A 37 6.97 -3.64 2.01
C GLY A 37 6.31 -3.68 0.65
N CYS A 38 5.29 -2.86 0.41
CA CYS A 38 4.73 -2.69 -0.93
C CYS A 38 4.91 -1.27 -1.45
N PRO A 39 6.09 -0.93 -2.02
CA PRO A 39 6.28 0.30 -2.77
C PRO A 39 5.61 0.23 -4.15
N SER A 40 4.66 1.09 -4.43
CA SER A 40 4.03 1.23 -5.74
C SER A 40 4.00 2.68 -6.20
N ARG A 41 4.11 2.91 -7.51
CA ARG A 41 3.91 4.25 -8.08
C ARG A 41 2.42 4.45 -8.38
N ASP A 42 1.87 3.67 -9.28
CA ASP A 42 0.49 3.78 -9.78
C ASP A 42 -0.30 2.47 -9.59
N GLY A 43 0.34 1.46 -9.00
CA GLY A 43 -0.23 0.14 -8.80
C GLY A 43 -1.14 0.02 -7.59
N ARG A 44 -1.72 -1.17 -7.42
CA ARG A 44 -2.65 -1.46 -6.34
C ARG A 44 -2.12 -2.55 -5.43
N CYS A 45 -2.15 -2.34 -4.12
CA CYS A 45 -1.85 -3.35 -3.12
C CYS A 45 -3.13 -3.70 -2.36
N ALA A 46 -3.53 -4.97 -2.34
CA ALA A 46 -4.71 -5.38 -1.58
C ALA A 46 -4.37 -5.48 -0.08
N TRP A 47 -3.28 -6.15 0.28
CA TRP A 47 -2.88 -6.26 1.69
C TRP A 47 -1.37 -6.18 1.93
N CYS A 48 -0.98 -5.37 2.90
CA CYS A 48 0.39 -5.25 3.38
C CYS A 48 0.50 -5.37 4.91
N SER A 49 1.40 -6.18 5.43
CA SER A 49 1.49 -6.39 6.89
C SER A 49 2.34 -5.34 7.63
N ARG A 50 3.47 -4.86 7.09
CA ARG A 50 4.27 -3.81 7.75
C ARG A 50 4.13 -2.42 7.15
N SER A 51 4.47 -2.22 5.88
CA SER A 51 4.52 -0.87 5.31
C SER A 51 4.07 -0.81 3.86
N CYS A 52 3.03 -0.02 3.56
CA CYS A 52 2.63 0.30 2.19
C CYS A 52 3.18 1.69 1.82
N HIS A 53 3.85 1.82 0.68
CA HIS A 53 4.20 3.14 0.14
C HIS A 53 3.62 3.27 -1.26
N SER A 54 2.76 4.25 -1.48
CA SER A 54 2.17 4.52 -2.79
C SER A 54 2.43 5.97 -3.21
N ARG A 55 2.70 6.25 -4.49
CA ARG A 55 2.67 7.64 -4.97
C ARG A 55 1.24 8.02 -5.34
N ASP A 56 0.69 7.38 -6.35
CA ASP A 56 -0.64 7.62 -6.94
C ASP A 56 -1.53 6.37 -6.88
N GLY A 57 -0.96 5.23 -6.48
CA GLY A 57 -1.64 3.94 -6.34
C GLY A 57 -2.54 3.80 -5.10
N CYS A 58 -3.20 2.65 -4.97
CA CYS A 58 -4.15 2.38 -3.89
C CYS A 58 -3.69 1.21 -2.99
N CYS A 59 -3.80 1.35 -1.67
CA CYS A 59 -3.65 0.25 -0.70
C CYS A 59 -5.00 -0.07 -0.05
N ALA A 60 -5.54 -1.28 -0.17
CA ALA A 60 -6.82 -1.61 0.47
C ALA A 60 -6.63 -1.81 1.99
N TRP A 61 -5.62 -2.57 2.41
CA TRP A 61 -5.36 -2.78 3.83
C TRP A 61 -3.86 -2.78 4.16
N CYS A 62 -3.49 -2.06 5.23
CA CYS A 62 -2.16 -2.08 5.81
C CYS A 62 -2.21 -2.29 7.33
N SER A 63 -1.58 -3.35 7.84
CA SER A 63 -1.56 -3.59 9.29
C SER A 63 -0.53 -2.72 10.03
N GLY A 64 0.51 -2.22 9.36
CA GLY A 64 1.47 -1.30 9.94
C GLY A 64 1.24 0.12 9.46
N SER A 65 2.21 0.71 8.75
CA SER A 65 2.17 2.10 8.33
C SER A 65 1.92 2.25 6.82
N CYS A 66 1.03 3.15 6.45
CA CYS A 66 0.77 3.49 5.05
C CYS A 66 1.28 4.90 4.74
N HIS A 67 2.09 5.04 3.71
CA HIS A 67 2.54 6.32 3.18
C HIS A 67 1.98 6.50 1.77
N SER A 68 1.23 7.57 1.53
CA SER A 68 0.77 7.95 0.21
C SER A 68 1.11 9.40 -0.11
N ARG A 69 1.39 9.73 -1.38
CA ARG A 69 1.47 11.13 -1.82
C ARG A 69 0.09 11.59 -2.28
N ASP A 70 -0.41 11.03 -3.36
CA ASP A 70 -1.68 11.36 -4.02
C ASP A 70 -2.66 10.16 -4.05
N GLY A 71 -2.20 9.00 -3.59
CA GLY A 71 -2.95 7.74 -3.60
C GLY A 71 -4.00 7.60 -2.50
N ARG A 72 -4.58 6.40 -2.39
CA ARG A 72 -5.66 6.12 -1.41
C ARG A 72 -5.33 4.90 -0.56
N CYS A 73 -5.59 4.98 0.74
CA CYS A 73 -5.61 3.82 1.63
C CYS A 73 -7.02 3.60 2.18
N ALA A 74 -7.58 2.40 2.06
CA ALA A 74 -8.89 2.13 2.66
C ALA A 74 -8.78 1.86 4.16
N ARG A 75 -7.80 1.07 4.60
CA ARG A 75 -7.67 0.71 6.03
C ARG A 75 -6.22 0.62 6.49
N CYS A 76 -5.91 1.24 7.62
CA CYS A 76 -4.62 1.13 8.29
C CYS A 76 -4.76 0.85 9.79
N SER A 77 -3.91 -0.02 10.36
CA SER A 77 -3.98 -0.36 11.79
C SER A 77 -2.94 0.36 12.66
N ARG A 78 -1.85 0.91 12.11
CA ARG A 78 -0.94 1.81 12.86
C ARG A 78 -1.07 3.23 12.37
N SER A 79 -0.36 3.64 11.34
CA SER A 79 -0.28 5.06 10.97
C SER A 79 -0.50 5.26 9.49
N CYS A 80 -1.33 6.23 9.11
CA CYS A 80 -1.38 6.69 7.72
C CYS A 80 -0.80 8.09 7.60
N TYR A 81 0.16 8.22 6.71
CA TYR A 81 0.66 9.49 6.21
C TYR A 81 0.19 9.67 4.77
N SER A 82 -0.48 10.77 4.50
CA SER A 82 -0.86 11.18 3.16
C SER A 82 -0.48 12.65 2.97
N ARG A 83 -0.06 13.08 1.77
CA ARG A 83 0.17 14.51 1.50
C ARG A 83 -1.03 15.17 0.85
N ASP A 84 -1.52 14.53 -0.20
CA ASP A 84 -2.60 14.97 -1.09
C ASP A 84 -3.65 13.84 -1.30
N GLY A 85 -3.32 12.62 -0.88
CA GLY A 85 -4.17 11.43 -0.92
C GLY A 85 -5.14 11.27 0.27
N ARG A 86 -5.92 10.19 0.29
CA ARG A 86 -6.95 9.93 1.32
C ARG A 86 -6.76 8.61 2.05
N CYS A 87 -7.00 8.60 3.35
CA CYS A 87 -7.06 7.39 4.16
C CYS A 87 -8.45 7.26 4.79
N ALA A 88 -9.20 6.20 4.49
CA ALA A 88 -10.59 6.08 4.93
C ALA A 88 -10.73 5.66 6.40
N TRP A 89 -9.85 4.77 6.89
CA TRP A 89 -9.86 4.33 8.28
C TRP A 89 -8.45 4.09 8.81
N CYS A 90 -8.12 4.68 9.96
CA CYS A 90 -6.84 4.45 10.64
C CYS A 90 -7.03 4.31 12.14
N ARG A 91 -6.62 3.17 12.72
CA ARG A 91 -6.75 2.92 14.17
C ARG A 91 -5.96 3.91 15.03
N SER A 92 -4.72 4.26 14.65
CA SER A 92 -3.96 5.29 15.36
C SER A 92 -3.96 6.55 14.50
N GLY A 93 -4.72 7.56 14.93
CA GLY A 93 -5.03 8.79 14.19
C GLY A 93 -3.87 9.76 13.94
N LEU A 94 -2.62 9.30 13.78
CA LEU A 94 -1.52 10.16 13.35
C LEU A 94 -1.53 10.34 11.82
N SER A 95 -2.42 11.20 11.32
CA SER A 95 -2.31 11.79 9.97
C SER A 95 -1.48 13.07 10.07
N LEU A 96 -0.17 12.96 9.90
CA LEU A 96 0.76 14.05 10.23
C LEU A 96 0.77 15.24 9.25
N LEU A 97 0.09 15.20 8.10
CA LEU A 97 0.01 16.35 7.18
C LEU A 97 -1.31 16.32 6.38
N GLY A 98 -2.22 17.28 6.57
CA GLY A 98 -3.13 17.69 5.48
C GLY A 98 -4.65 17.43 5.51
N TRP A 99 -5.25 16.79 6.55
CA TRP A 99 -6.72 16.76 6.86
C TRP A 99 -7.71 16.14 5.82
N PRO A 100 -8.97 15.79 6.20
CA PRO A 100 -9.43 15.00 7.34
C PRO A 100 -9.98 13.63 6.85
N LEU A 101 -10.57 12.81 7.74
CA LEU A 101 -11.30 11.55 7.46
C LEU A 101 -10.53 10.22 7.53
N CYS A 102 -9.43 10.15 8.29
CA CYS A 102 -9.18 8.88 8.97
C CYS A 102 -10.27 8.74 10.05
N LEU A 103 -11.37 8.06 9.74
CA LEU A 103 -12.28 7.58 10.78
C LEU A 103 -11.42 6.68 11.69
N VAL A 104 -11.35 7.04 12.97
CA VAL A 104 -10.79 6.18 14.02
C VAL A 104 -11.92 5.26 14.47
#